data_AF-A0A453M549-F1
#
_entry.id   AF-A0A453M549-F1
#
_cell.length_a   1.000
_cell.length_b   1.000
_cell.length_c   1.000
_cell.angle_alpha   90.00
_cell.angle_beta   90.00
_cell.angle_gamma   90.00
#
_symmetry.space_group_name_H-M   'P 1'
#
loop_
_entity.id
_entity.type
_entity.pdbx_description
1 polymer ?
#
loop_
_entity_poly.entity_id
_entity_poly.type
_entity_poly.pdbx_seq_one_letter_code
_entity_poly.pdbx_strand_id
1 'polypeptide(L)'
;TLYNIVQHKEDYVGTVLQSVPLNIQFRRSLVGERWTSWMHLVRRSIDVQLSDQPDLLHWELVRNGVFTVKSFYMDLINSSPIPRSIHIWKFKVSLRIKKIMWFVHKQVILTKDNLIKRR
;
A
#
# COMPACT_ATOMS: atom_id res chain seq x y z
N THR A 1 -10.52 -13.14 7.11
CA THR A 1 -9.26 -13.67 6.54
C THR A 1 -9.39 -13.59 5.03
N LEU A 2 -8.73 -12.60 4.44
CA LEU A 2 -8.83 -12.26 3.03
C LEU A 2 -8.33 -13.44 2.18
N TYR A 3 -9.09 -13.72 1.12
CA TYR A 3 -8.91 -14.84 0.20
C TYR A 3 -7.45 -14.97 -0.23
N ASN A 4 -6.86 -16.13 0.04
CA ASN A 4 -5.52 -16.48 -0.44
C ASN A 4 -5.69 -16.99 -1.87
N ILE A 5 -5.42 -16.13 -2.86
CA ILE A 5 -5.28 -16.56 -4.25
C ILE A 5 -3.98 -17.36 -4.26
N VAL A 6 -4.09 -18.69 -4.43
CA VAL A 6 -2.92 -19.55 -4.35
C VAL A 6 -2.27 -19.53 -5.73
N GLN A 7 -1.15 -18.82 -5.79
CA GLN A 7 -0.08 -19.12 -6.71
C GLN A 7 1.25 -18.85 -6.02
N HIS A 8 2.36 -19.32 -6.60
CA HIS A 8 3.62 -19.45 -5.89
C HIS A 8 4.00 -18.12 -5.25
N LYS A 9 4.33 -18.19 -3.96
CA LYS A 9 4.88 -17.04 -3.25
C LYS A 9 6.10 -16.58 -4.06
N GLU A 10 6.13 -15.30 -4.42
CA GLU A 10 7.15 -14.66 -5.28
C GLU A 10 6.95 -14.76 -6.82
N ASP A 11 5.75 -15.07 -7.33
CA ASP A 11 5.46 -14.94 -8.78
C ASP A 11 5.36 -13.46 -9.22
N TYR A 12 5.97 -13.14 -10.37
CA TYR A 12 5.92 -11.80 -10.98
C TYR A 12 4.67 -11.62 -11.85
N VAL A 13 4.11 -10.40 -11.87
CA VAL A 13 2.96 -10.05 -12.73
C VAL A 13 3.23 -10.36 -14.20
N GLY A 14 4.45 -10.10 -14.68
CA GLY A 14 4.85 -10.43 -16.05
C GLY A 14 4.73 -11.91 -16.38
N THR A 15 5.19 -12.78 -15.48
CA THR A 15 5.10 -14.23 -15.67
C THR A 15 3.65 -14.72 -15.71
N VAL A 16 2.79 -14.14 -14.87
CA VAL A 16 1.36 -14.51 -14.80
C VAL A 16 0.59 -14.06 -16.06
N LEU A 17 0.92 -12.89 -16.60
CA LEU A 17 0.25 -12.34 -17.79
C LEU A 17 0.72 -12.97 -19.11
N GLN A 18 1.82 -13.73 -19.12
CA GLN A 18 2.34 -14.40 -20.33
C GLN A 18 1.49 -15.58 -20.80
N SER A 19 0.61 -16.15 -19.97
CA SER A 19 -0.21 -17.30 -20.34
C SER A 19 -1.67 -16.92 -20.59
N VAL A 20 -2.30 -17.54 -21.58
CA VAL A 20 -3.75 -17.48 -21.81
C VAL A 20 -4.32 -18.90 -21.75
N PRO A 21 -5.19 -19.23 -20.76
CA PRO A 21 -5.68 -18.36 -19.69
C PRO A 21 -4.59 -17.99 -18.66
N LEU A 22 -4.82 -16.91 -17.90
CA LEU A 22 -3.92 -16.50 -16.81
C LEU A 22 -3.65 -17.71 -15.91
N ASN A 23 -2.38 -17.98 -15.65
CA ASN A 23 -1.98 -19.02 -14.73
C ASN A 23 -2.35 -18.52 -13.34
N ILE A 24 -3.60 -18.70 -12.88
CA ILE A 24 -4.07 -18.30 -11.54
C ILE A 24 -5.05 -19.38 -11.07
N GLN A 25 -4.86 -19.88 -9.86
CA GLN A 25 -5.73 -20.91 -9.30
C GLN A 25 -6.38 -20.45 -7.99
N PHE A 26 -7.66 -20.79 -7.84
CA PHE A 26 -8.43 -20.50 -6.64
C PHE A 26 -8.64 -21.78 -5.83
N ARG A 27 -8.40 -21.70 -4.52
CA ARG A 27 -8.71 -22.82 -3.60
C ARG A 27 -10.21 -23.15 -3.56
N ARG A 28 -11.07 -22.18 -3.87
CA ARG A 28 -12.53 -22.33 -3.90
C ARG A 28 -13.04 -21.90 -5.26
N SER A 29 -14.09 -22.58 -5.74
CA SER A 29 -14.77 -22.18 -6.97
C SER A 29 -15.33 -20.75 -6.83
N LEU A 30 -15.13 -19.94 -7.86
CA LEU A 30 -15.78 -18.65 -8.00
C LEU A 30 -17.15 -18.88 -8.65
N VAL A 31 -18.22 -18.38 -8.03
CA VAL A 31 -19.60 -18.55 -8.50
C VAL A 31 -20.34 -17.22 -8.36
N GLY A 32 -21.31 -16.96 -9.25
CA GLY A 32 -22.12 -15.75 -9.25
C GLY A 32 -21.28 -14.49 -9.48
N GLU A 33 -21.55 -13.44 -8.70
CA GLU A 33 -20.88 -12.12 -8.84
C GLU A 33 -19.35 -12.18 -8.76
N ARG A 34 -18.80 -13.14 -8.02
CA ARG A 34 -17.34 -13.32 -7.89
C ARG A 34 -16.72 -13.80 -9.20
N TRP A 35 -17.41 -14.69 -9.91
CA TRP A 35 -16.99 -15.14 -11.24
C TRP A 35 -17.08 -14.00 -12.26
N THR A 36 -18.16 -13.23 -12.22
CA THR A 36 -18.33 -12.06 -13.08
C THR A 36 -17.22 -11.03 -12.84
N SER A 37 -16.93 -10.71 -11.57
CA SER A 37 -15.85 -9.80 -11.17
C SER A 37 -14.47 -10.29 -11.63
N TRP A 38 -14.23 -11.60 -11.52
CA TRP A 38 -13.02 -12.24 -12.04
C TRP A 38 -12.90 -12.09 -13.56
N MET A 39 -13.97 -12.35 -14.31
CA MET A 39 -13.98 -12.19 -15.76
C MET A 39 -13.74 -10.74 -16.19
N HIS A 40 -14.31 -9.76 -15.48
CA HIS A 40 -14.02 -8.35 -15.71
C HIS A 40 -12.56 -7.99 -15.43
N LEU A 41 -11.94 -8.64 -14.44
CA LEU A 41 -10.51 -8.46 -14.16
C LEU A 41 -9.66 -9.08 -15.26
N VAL A 42 -9.89 -10.36 -15.62
CA VAL A 42 -9.15 -11.04 -16.69
C VAL A 42 -9.22 -10.27 -18.00
N ARG A 43 -10.41 -9.76 -18.38
CA ARG A 43 -10.56 -8.93 -19.59
C ARG A 43 -9.68 -7.68 -19.56
N ARG A 44 -9.70 -6.93 -18.46
CA ARG A 44 -8.86 -5.73 -18.31
C ARG A 44 -7.38 -6.07 -18.28
N SER A 45 -7.00 -7.23 -17.75
CA SER A 45 -5.60 -7.67 -17.66
C SER A 45 -5.01 -8.07 -19.02
N ILE A 46 -5.82 -8.62 -19.94
CA ILE A 46 -5.36 -8.97 -21.30
C ILE A 46 -4.96 -7.72 -22.09
N ASP A 47 -5.65 -6.61 -21.88
CA ASP A 47 -5.38 -5.35 -22.57
C ASP A 47 -4.14 -4.61 -22.03
N VAL A 48 -3.54 -5.08 -20.92
CA VAL A 48 -2.35 -4.45 -20.33
C VAL A 48 -1.10 -4.93 -21.06
N GLN A 49 -0.48 -4.03 -21.82
CA GLN A 49 0.86 -4.24 -22.35
C GLN A 49 1.89 -3.89 -21.28
N LEU A 50 2.61 -4.90 -20.80
CA LEU A 50 3.76 -4.68 -19.93
C LEU A 50 4.95 -4.17 -20.74
N SER A 51 5.74 -3.30 -20.12
CA SER A 51 6.99 -2.81 -20.67
C SER A 51 8.16 -3.47 -19.94
N ASP A 52 9.27 -3.70 -20.63
CA ASP A 52 10.52 -4.21 -20.05
C ASP A 52 11.27 -3.14 -19.23
N GLN A 53 10.66 -1.97 -19.02
CA GLN A 53 11.22 -0.92 -18.16
C GLN A 53 11.15 -1.33 -16.68
N PRO A 54 12.14 -0.96 -15.87
CA PRO A 54 12.13 -1.25 -14.45
C PRO A 54 10.92 -0.59 -13.77
N ASP A 55 10.29 -1.30 -12.85
CA ASP A 55 9.19 -0.78 -12.05
C ASP A 55 9.63 0.48 -11.28
N LEU A 56 8.84 1.54 -11.41
CA LEU A 56 9.06 2.80 -10.70
C LEU A 56 8.03 2.94 -9.58
N LEU A 57 8.52 3.13 -8.35
CA LEU A 57 7.67 3.49 -7.22
C LEU A 57 7.14 4.92 -7.42
N HIS A 58 5.85 5.04 -7.73
CA HIS A 58 5.19 6.34 -7.87
C HIS A 58 4.46 6.72 -6.58
N TRP A 59 4.79 7.90 -6.06
CA TRP A 59 4.17 8.46 -4.86
C TRP A 59 3.02 9.41 -5.23
N GLU A 60 1.78 8.93 -5.13
CA GLU A 60 0.58 9.66 -5.59
C GLU A 60 0.27 10.94 -4.79
N LEU A 61 0.84 11.12 -3.59
CA LEU A 61 0.59 12.33 -2.79
C LEU A 61 1.25 13.59 -3.37
N VAL A 62 2.18 13.44 -4.32
CA VAL A 62 2.88 14.56 -4.95
C VAL A 62 2.94 14.33 -6.46
N ARG A 63 2.69 15.38 -7.25
CA ARG A 63 2.67 15.31 -8.72
C ARG A 63 3.97 14.83 -9.35
N ASN A 64 5.10 14.98 -8.67
CA ASN A 64 6.40 14.50 -9.17
C ASN A 64 6.61 13.00 -8.94
N GLY A 65 5.68 12.31 -8.25
CA GLY A 65 5.79 10.88 -7.98
C GLY A 65 6.90 10.49 -7.01
N VAL A 66 7.61 11.46 -6.41
CA VAL A 66 8.75 11.19 -5.53
C VAL A 66 8.27 11.12 -4.09
N PHE A 67 8.61 10.02 -3.42
CA PHE A 67 8.38 9.91 -1.98
C PHE A 67 9.14 11.00 -1.24
N THR A 68 8.42 11.80 -0.45
CA THR A 68 9.04 12.71 0.50
C THR A 68 8.43 12.51 1.88
N VAL A 69 9.30 12.48 2.89
CA VAL A 69 8.91 12.38 4.30
C VAL A 69 7.85 13.45 4.66
N LYS A 70 8.01 14.67 4.13
CA LYS A 70 7.07 15.77 4.31
C LYS A 70 5.67 15.46 3.77
N SER A 71 5.55 15.02 2.52
CA SER A 71 4.24 14.72 1.91
C SER A 71 3.50 13.60 2.64
N PHE A 72 4.24 12.57 3.09
CA PHE A 72 3.70 11.48 3.90
C PHE A 72 3.12 11.99 5.23
N TYR A 73 3.87 12.80 5.97
CA TYR A 73 3.38 13.34 7.24
C TYR A 73 2.21 14.30 7.07
N MET A 74 2.20 15.13 6.02
CA MET A 74 1.09 16.03 5.74
C MET A 74 -0.20 15.26 5.48
N ASP A 75 -0.15 14.22 4.65
CA ASP A 75 -1.31 13.36 4.39
C ASP A 75 -1.76 12.60 5.63
N LEU A 76 -0.81 12.11 6.45
CA LEU A 76 -1.12 11.45 7.72
C LEU A 76 -1.84 12.38 8.72
N ILE A 77 -1.48 13.66 8.74
CA ILE A 77 -2.12 14.66 9.61
C ILE A 77 -3.49 15.06 9.05
N ASN A 78 -3.63 15.17 7.73
CA ASN A 78 -4.83 15.67 7.05
C ASN A 78 -5.92 14.62 6.82
N SER A 79 -5.59 13.32 6.83
CA SER A 79 -6.53 12.24 6.48
C SER A 79 -7.58 11.88 7.55
N SER A 80 -7.59 12.54 8.72
CA SER A 80 -8.64 12.42 9.76
C SER A 80 -8.86 11.02 10.36
N PRO A 81 -9.72 10.89 11.40
CA PRO A 81 -9.27 11.05 12.77
C PRO A 81 -8.09 10.11 13.07
N ILE A 82 -7.02 10.71 13.58
CA ILE A 82 -5.78 10.08 14.01
C ILE A 82 -6.03 8.61 14.43
N PRO A 83 -5.44 7.61 13.73
CA PRO A 83 -5.75 6.22 13.97
C PRO A 83 -5.62 5.95 15.46
N ARG A 84 -6.71 5.51 16.13
CA ARG A 84 -6.68 5.16 17.57
C ARG A 84 -5.38 4.43 17.82
N SER A 85 -4.55 4.93 18.73
CA SER A 85 -3.16 4.51 18.91
C SER A 85 -2.85 3.02 18.79
N ILE A 86 -3.81 2.15 19.09
CA ILE A 86 -3.82 0.71 18.83
C ILE A 86 -3.42 0.36 17.37
N HIS A 87 -3.83 1.14 16.38
CA HIS A 87 -3.52 0.91 14.96
C HIS A 87 -2.05 1.22 14.62
N ILE A 88 -1.43 2.19 15.30
CA ILE A 88 0.00 2.50 15.16
C ILE A 88 0.84 1.28 15.54
N TRP A 89 0.44 0.57 16.59
CA TRP A 89 1.15 -0.60 17.07
C TRP A 89 0.91 -1.85 16.22
N LYS A 90 -0.23 -1.94 15.51
CA LYS A 90 -0.56 -3.03 14.57
C LYS A 90 0.16 -2.92 13.21
N PHE A 91 0.67 -1.75 12.85
CA PHE A 91 1.34 -1.53 11.57
C PHE A 91 2.66 -2.33 11.49
N LYS A 92 2.96 -2.96 10.34
CA LYS A 92 4.16 -3.81 10.17
C LYS A 92 5.40 -3.00 9.80
N VAL A 93 5.76 -2.03 10.64
CA VAL A 93 6.94 -1.17 10.49
C VAL A 93 7.86 -1.28 11.70
N SER A 94 9.11 -0.81 11.56
CA SER A 94 10.08 -0.79 12.65
C SER A 94 9.58 0.03 13.85
N LEU A 95 10.01 -0.37 15.05
CA LEU A 95 9.63 0.28 16.31
C LEU A 95 9.96 1.79 16.35
N ARG A 96 11.03 2.22 15.66
CA ARG A 96 11.42 3.64 15.57
C ARG A 96 10.35 4.48 14.88
N ILE A 97 9.79 3.97 13.78
CA ILE A 97 8.72 4.64 13.02
C ILE A 97 7.43 4.68 13.85
N LYS A 98 7.09 3.59 14.57
CA LYS A 98 5.93 3.55 15.47
C LYS A 98 6.01 4.61 16.58
N LYS A 99 7.19 4.78 17.20
CA LYS A 99 7.40 5.81 18.22
C LYS A 99 7.14 7.21 17.67
N ILE A 100 7.66 7.53 16.48
CA ILE A 100 7.43 8.84 15.84
C ILE A 100 5.94 9.03 15.52
N MET A 101 5.28 8.02 14.97
CA MET A 101 3.85 8.07 14.66
C MET A 101 2.99 8.29 15.92
N TRP A 102 3.39 7.71 17.06
CA TRP A 102 2.76 7.97 18.36
C TRP A 102 2.94 9.42 18.83
N PHE A 103 4.14 10.01 18.66
CA PHE A 103 4.36 11.42 18.99
C PHE A 103 3.51 12.36 18.12
N VAL A 104 3.45 12.10 16.81
CA VAL A 104 2.59 12.84 15.87
C VAL A 104 1.11 12.71 16.27
N HIS A 105 0.65 11.49 16.59
CA HIS A 105 -0.70 11.28 17.11
C HIS A 105 -0.99 12.12 18.34
N LYS A 106 -0.03 12.26 19.26
CA LYS A 106 -0.20 13.02 20.49
C LYS A 106 -0.06 14.53 20.31
N GLN A 107 0.21 15.03 19.09
CA GLN A 107 0.48 16.44 18.80
C GLN A 107 1.59 17.03 19.70
N VAL A 108 2.49 16.17 20.19
CA VAL A 108 3.59 16.60 21.06
C VAL A 108 4.72 17.07 20.17
N ILE A 109 5.00 18.37 20.24
CA ILE A 109 6.14 19.03 19.59
C ILE A 109 7.42 18.33 20.06
N LEU A 110 8.30 17.95 19.13
CA LEU A 110 9.58 17.31 19.45
C LEU A 110 10.33 18.21 20.45
N THR A 111 10.95 17.60 21.46
CA THR A 111 11.66 18.32 22.55
C THR A 111 12.65 19.35 22.00
N LYS A 112 13.27 19.06 20.84
CA LYS A 112 14.15 19.97 20.11
C LYS A 112 13.47 21.27 19.70
N ASP A 113 12.25 21.20 19.16
CA ASP A 113 11.49 22.36 18.70
C ASP A 113 10.97 23.20 19.88
N ASN A 114 10.64 22.54 21.00
CA ASN A 114 10.33 23.23 22.26
C ASN A 114 11.53 23.97 22.85
N LEU A 115 12.75 23.45 22.69
CA LEU A 115 13.97 24.12 23.14
C LEU A 115 14.29 25.35 22.27
N ILE A 116 13.99 25.31 20.97
CA ILE A 116 14.18 26.45 20.06
C ILE A 116 13.21 27.59 20.38
N LYS A 117 11.95 27.30 20.72
CA LYS A 117 10.96 28.33 21.13
C LYS A 117 11.24 29.02 22.47
N ARG A 118 12.16 28.48 23.29
CA ARG A 118 12.54 29.06 24.59
C ARG A 118 13.77 29.97 24.52
N ARG A 119 14.34 30.17 23.33
CA ARG A 119 15.32 31.21 23.03
C ARG A 119 14.62 32.38 22.35
#